data_AF-A0A919HSA7-F1
#
_entry.id   AF-A0A919HSA7-F1
#
_cell.length_a   1.000
_cell.length_b   1.000
_cell.length_c   1.000
_cell.angle_alpha   90.00
_cell.angle_beta   90.00
_cell.angle_gamma   90.00
#
_symmetry.space_group_name_H-M   'P 1'
#
loop_
_entity.id
_entity.type
_entity.pdbx_description
1 polymer ?
#
loop_
_entity_poly.entity_id
_entity_poly.type
_entity_poly.pdbx_seq_one_letter_code
_entity_poly.pdbx_strand_id
1 'polypeptide(L)' 'MPLRDDLFQRPSALSTQASREDRGGLGLLIVKRMLELHGGDIRLVESVSGARFRFFVPL' A
#
# COMPACT_ATOMS: atom_id res chain seq x y z
N MET A 1 6.57 11.77 14.55
CA MET A 1 6.00 12.26 13.28
C MET A 1 5.21 11.14 12.61
N PRO A 2 3.89 11.30 12.40
CA PRO A 2 2.95 10.21 12.14
C PRO A 2 2.73 9.94 10.64
N LEU A 3 3.80 9.77 9.87
CA LEU A 3 3.72 9.65 8.40
C LEU A 3 3.09 8.32 7.92
N ARG A 4 3.06 7.28 8.77
CA ARG A 4 2.64 5.93 8.37
C ARG A 4 1.13 5.73 8.25
N ASP A 5 0.35 6.48 9.01
CA ASP A 5 -1.10 6.25 9.09
C ASP A 5 -1.85 6.96 7.96
N ASP A 6 -1.31 8.10 7.48
CA ASP A 6 -1.90 8.88 6.40
C ASP A 6 -1.76 8.24 5.00
N LEU A 7 -0.87 7.25 4.86
CA LEU A 7 -0.64 6.53 3.59
C LEU A 7 -1.89 5.77 3.12
N PHE A 8 -2.86 5.57 4.01
CA PHE A 8 -4.08 4.80 3.75
C PHE A 8 -5.38 5.62 3.83
N GLN A 9 -5.34 6.92 4.17
CA GLN A 9 -6.55 7.64 4.56
C GLN A 9 -7.12 8.64 3.55
N ARG A 10 -6.44 8.99 2.45
CA ARG A 10 -7.03 9.78 1.35
C ARG A 10 -6.10 9.77 0.14
N PRO A 11 -6.59 10.00 -1.09
CA PRO A 11 -5.75 10.01 -2.28
C PRO A 11 -4.90 11.28 -2.33
N SER A 12 -3.82 11.32 -1.54
CA SER A 12 -2.65 12.17 -1.84
C SER A 12 -2.07 11.84 -3.23
N ALA A 13 -2.43 10.68 -3.80
CA ALA A 13 -2.20 10.33 -5.20
C ALA A 13 -2.94 11.22 -6.22
N LEU A 14 -3.80 12.16 -5.83
CA LEU A 14 -4.38 13.16 -6.74
C LEU A 14 -3.66 14.52 -6.68
N SER A 15 -2.73 14.74 -5.75
CA SER A 15 -1.90 15.93 -5.77
C SER A 15 -0.75 15.76 -6.77
N THR A 16 -0.62 16.73 -7.68
CA THR A 16 0.44 16.80 -8.70
C THR A 16 1.85 17.00 -8.08
N GLN A 17 1.96 17.02 -6.75
CA GLN A 17 3.20 17.32 -6.01
C GLN A 17 3.61 16.24 -5.01
N ALA A 18 2.92 15.09 -4.93
CA ALA A 18 3.39 13.97 -4.12
C ALA A 18 4.53 13.23 -4.85
N SER A 19 5.74 13.28 -4.27
CA SER A 19 6.92 12.56 -4.72
C SER A 19 6.59 11.09 -4.99
N ARG A 20 7.18 10.55 -6.06
CA ARG A 20 6.94 9.19 -6.58
C ARG A 20 7.18 8.07 -5.54
N GLU A 21 7.91 8.37 -4.47
CA GLU A 21 8.16 7.49 -3.33
C GLU A 21 6.96 7.33 -2.39
N ASP A 22 6.08 8.34 -2.28
CA ASP A 22 4.90 8.30 -1.38
C ASP A 22 3.67 7.70 -2.07
N ARG A 23 3.72 7.52 -3.39
CA ARG A 23 2.69 6.82 -4.16
C ARG A 23 3.08 5.36 -4.24
N GLY A 24 2.66 4.57 -3.23
CA GLY A 24 2.23 3.22 -3.55
C GLY A 24 1.23 3.36 -4.70
N GLY A 25 1.67 3.05 -5.93
CA GLY A 25 0.92 3.40 -7.15
C GLY A 25 -0.52 2.88 -7.05
N LEU A 26 -1.45 3.45 -7.82
CA LEU A 26 -2.88 3.06 -7.80
C LEU A 26 -3.09 1.54 -7.73
N GLY A 27 -2.23 0.76 -8.38
CA GLY A 27 -2.23 -0.71 -8.30
C GLY A 27 -2.13 -1.28 -6.87
N LEU A 28 -1.21 -0.82 -6.03
CA LEU A 28 -1.07 -1.34 -4.66
C LEU A 28 -2.22 -0.90 -3.75
N LEU A 29 -2.78 0.28 -3.98
CA LEU A 29 -3.99 0.76 -3.30
C LEU A 29 -5.19 -0.13 -3.62
N ILE A 30 -5.37 -0.49 -4.89
CA ILE A 30 -6.43 -1.40 -5.33
C ILE A 30 -6.22 -2.79 -4.70
N VAL A 31 -5.00 -3.34 -4.74
CA VAL A 31 -4.68 -4.64 -4.15
C VAL A 31 -4.98 -4.66 -2.64
N LYS A 32 -4.53 -3.63 -1.90
CA LYS A 32 -4.83 -3.51 -0.47
C LYS A 32 -6.34 -3.51 -0.23
N ARG A 33 -7.09 -2.73 -1.01
CA ARG A 33 -8.55 -2.66 -0.86
C ARG A 33 -9.24 -3.99 -1.17
N MET A 34 -8.79 -4.70 -2.20
CA MET A 34 -9.30 -6.03 -2.52
C MET A 34 -9.08 -7.01 -1.38
N LEU A 35 -7.89 -7.04 -0.80
CA LEU A 35 -7.57 -7.95 0.30
C LEU A 35 -8.40 -7.63 1.55
N GLU A 36 -8.50 -6.36 1.93
CA GLU A 36 -9.33 -5.93 3.07
C GLU A 36 -10.81 -6.36 2.93
N LEU A 37 -11.38 -6.25 1.72
CA LEU A 37 -12.76 -6.69 1.45
C LEU A 37 -12.96 -8.19 1.66
N HIS A 38 -11.90 -8.98 1.51
CA HIS A 38 -11.93 -10.43 1.74
C HIS A 38 -11.42 -10.81 3.14
N GLY A 39 -11.19 -9.84 4.04
CA GLY A 39 -10.64 -10.08 5.38
C GLY A 39 -9.15 -10.43 5.40
N GLY A 40 -8.46 -10.21 4.28
CA GLY A 40 -7.02 -10.35 4.11
C GLY A 40 -6.25 -9.04 4.37
N ASP A 41 -4.92 -9.10 4.24
CA ASP A 41 -4.04 -7.93 4.34
C ASP A 41 -2.75 -8.11 3.53
N ILE A 42 -2.01 -7.02 3.29
CA ILE A 42 -0.73 -6.97 2.57
C ILE A 42 0.31 -6.12 3.31
N ARG A 43 1.56 -6.59 3.31
CA ARG A 43 2.68 -5.86 3.91
C ARG A 43 3.94 -5.94 3.05
N LEU A 44 4.75 -4.87 3.09
CA LEU A 44 6.11 -4.90 2.58
C LEU A 44 6.99 -5.66 3.58
N VAL A 45 7.88 -6.51 3.07
CA VAL A 45 8.86 -7.25 3.88
C VAL A 45 10.26 -7.04 3.31
N GLU A 46 11.29 -7.27 4.13
CA GLU A 46 12.68 -7.17 3.71
C GLU A 46 12.97 -8.08 2.49
N SER A 47 13.77 -7.54 1.57
CA SER A 47 14.20 -8.23 0.35
C SER A 47 15.66 -7.91 0.07
N VAL A 48 16.38 -8.90 -0.46
CA VAL A 48 17.79 -8.76 -0.87
C VAL A 48 17.93 -7.89 -2.11
N SER A 49 16.87 -7.81 -2.94
CA SER A 49 16.78 -6.94 -4.10
C SER A 49 15.32 -6.65 -4.45
N GLY A 50 15.05 -5.46 -4.97
CA GLY A 50 13.70 -5.01 -5.33
C GLY A 50 12.75 -4.90 -4.13
N ALA A 51 11.44 -4.92 -4.40
CA ALA A 51 10.39 -4.87 -3.39
C ALA A 51 9.69 -6.23 -3.25
N ARG A 52 9.42 -6.66 -2.02
CA ARG A 52 8.70 -7.91 -1.72
C ARG A 52 7.46 -7.62 -0.89
N PHE A 53 6.30 -7.99 -1.42
CA PHE A 53 5.02 -7.88 -0.73
C PHE A 53 4.51 -9.25 -0.35
N ARG A 54 4.03 -9.38 0.89
CA ARG A 54 3.40 -10.60 1.40
C ARG A 54 1.95 -10.31 1.76
N PHE A 55 1.03 -11.12 1.28
CA PHE A 55 -0.39 -11.00 1.57
C PHE A 55 -1.01 -12.34 1.99
N PHE A 56 -2.19 -12.28 2.58
CA PHE A 56 -3.03 -13.44 2.86
C PHE A 56 -4.50 -13.13 2.57
N VAL A 57 -5.30 -14.17 2.39
CA VAL A 57 -6.77 -14.12 2.37
C VAL A 57 -7.27 -15.31 3.23
N PRO A 58 -8.25 -15.11 4.13
CA PRO A 58 -8.90 -16.20 4.86
C PRO A 58 -9.47 -17.27 3.92
N LEU A 59 -9.51 -18.53 4.38
CA LEU A 59 -10.14 -19.66 3.67
C LEU A 59 -11.64 -19.73 3.92
#